data_AF-A0A0F8XT33-F1
#
_entry.id   AF-A0A0F8XT33-F1
#
_cell.length_a   1.000
_cell.length_b   1.000
_cell.length_c   1.000
_cell.angle_alpha   90.00
_cell.angle_beta   90.00
_cell.angle_gamma   90.00
#
_symmetry.space_group_name_H-M   'P 1'
#
loop_
_entity.id
_entity.type
_entity.pdbx_description
1 polymer ?
#
loop_
_entity_poly.entity_id
_entity_poly.type
_entity_poly.pdbx_seq_one_letter_code
_entity_poly.pdbx_strand_id
1 'polypeptide(L)'
;MKYAYYPGCSLHSTAREYGESTQALCHLLEIELEEVPEWTCCGATSAHSIDRLLSIALPVKNLLEVQKMNQEMLVCCAACYNRHRIANRVMQENEEERKKI
;
A
#
# COMPACT_ATOMS: atom_id res chain seq x y z
N MET A 1 14.80 -12.78 -0.76
CA MET A 1 14.36 -11.49 -1.37
C MET A 1 13.56 -10.72 -0.34
N LYS A 2 13.64 -9.38 -0.25
CA LYS A 2 13.00 -8.61 0.84
C LYS A 2 12.05 -7.53 0.30
N TYR A 3 10.84 -7.46 0.85
CA TYR A 3 9.80 -6.49 0.45
C TYR A 3 9.25 -5.72 1.65
N ALA A 4 8.89 -4.47 1.38
CA ALA A 4 8.07 -3.66 2.26
C ALA A 4 6.62 -4.16 2.18
N TYR A 5 6.15 -4.82 3.22
CA TYR A 5 4.86 -5.47 3.28
C TYR A 5 3.77 -4.52 3.75
N TYR A 6 2.76 -4.30 2.91
CA TYR A 6 1.55 -3.57 3.29
C TYR A 6 0.36 -4.53 3.42
N PRO A 7 -0.02 -4.90 4.65
CA PRO A 7 -1.17 -5.76 4.89
C PRO A 7 -2.49 -5.05 4.61
N GLY A 8 -2.54 -3.73 4.85
CA GLY A 8 -3.77 -2.96 4.80
C GLY A 8 -4.76 -3.35 5.90
N CYS A 9 -5.93 -2.71 5.91
CA CYS A 9 -6.90 -2.84 7.01
C CYS A 9 -7.60 -4.21 7.08
N SER A 10 -7.95 -4.82 5.94
CA SER A 10 -8.71 -6.08 5.93
C SER A 10 -7.91 -7.27 6.44
N LEU A 11 -6.62 -7.38 6.07
CA LEU A 11 -5.77 -8.50 6.49
C LEU A 11 -5.44 -8.44 7.99
N HIS A 12 -5.53 -7.26 8.61
CA HIS A 12 -5.44 -7.10 10.06
C HIS A 12 -6.77 -7.32 10.81
N SER A 13 -7.87 -7.57 10.09
CA SER A 13 -9.20 -7.66 10.69
C SER A 13 -10.05 -8.79 10.10
N THR A 14 -10.83 -8.48 9.08
CA THR A 14 -11.90 -9.33 8.53
C THR A 14 -11.41 -10.43 7.59
N ALA A 15 -10.16 -10.37 7.12
CA ALA A 15 -9.54 -11.33 6.22
C ALA A 15 -8.16 -11.77 6.77
N ARG A 16 -8.10 -12.04 8.07
CA ARG A 16 -6.85 -12.36 8.77
C ARG A 16 -6.18 -13.62 8.22
N GLU A 17 -6.96 -14.64 7.90
CA GLU A 17 -6.52 -15.88 7.28
C GLU A 17 -5.83 -15.65 5.92
N TYR A 18 -6.23 -14.60 5.19
CA TYR A 18 -5.55 -14.23 3.95
C TYR A 18 -4.16 -13.64 4.21
N GLY A 19 -4.00 -12.83 5.27
CA GLY A 19 -2.70 -12.34 5.71
C GLY A 19 -1.78 -13.46 6.19
N GLU A 20 -2.29 -14.35 7.04
CA GLU A 20 -1.53 -15.49 7.59
C GLU A 20 -1.07 -16.45 6.49
N SER A 21 -1.96 -16.82 5.56
CA SER A 21 -1.61 -17.68 4.42
C SER A 21 -0.58 -17.04 3.49
N THR A 22 -0.65 -15.71 3.26
CA THR A 22 0.36 -14.98 2.48
C THR A 22 1.72 -15.05 3.17
N GLN A 23 1.80 -14.74 4.47
CA GLN A 23 3.06 -14.75 5.21
C GLN A 23 3.68 -16.15 5.22
N ALA A 24 2.87 -17.19 5.42
CA ALA A 24 3.33 -18.57 5.37
C ALA A 24 3.90 -18.95 3.99
N LEU A 25 3.25 -18.54 2.91
CA LEU A 25 3.75 -18.75 1.55
C LEU A 25 5.07 -18.01 1.30
N CYS A 26 5.15 -16.73 1.68
CA CYS A 26 6.37 -15.94 1.55
C CYS A 26 7.54 -16.57 2.33
N HIS A 27 7.29 -17.06 3.54
CA HIS A 27 8.29 -17.77 4.34
C HIS A 27 8.82 -19.03 3.62
N LEU A 28 7.93 -19.86 3.07
CA LEU A 28 8.31 -21.06 2.32
C LEU A 28 9.13 -20.74 1.06
N LEU A 29 8.87 -19.59 0.44
CA LEU A 29 9.57 -19.10 -0.75
C LEU A 29 10.83 -18.29 -0.42
N GLU A 30 11.23 -18.21 0.86
CA GLU A 30 12.40 -17.43 1.31
C GLU A 30 12.29 -15.93 0.95
N ILE A 31 11.06 -15.40 1.01
CA ILE A 31 10.73 -13.99 0.84
C ILE A 31 10.54 -13.37 2.24
N GLU A 32 11.40 -12.42 2.59
CA GLU A 32 11.32 -11.64 3.82
C GLU A 32 10.31 -10.50 3.64
N LEU A 33 9.38 -10.39 4.59
CA LEU A 33 8.38 -9.33 4.65
C LEU A 33 8.69 -8.42 5.83
N GLU A 34 8.97 -7.15 5.54
CA GLU A 34 9.12 -6.10 6.55
C GLU A 34 7.88 -5.22 6.50
N GLU A 35 7.04 -5.23 7.54
CA GLU A 35 5.81 -4.42 7.54
C GLU A 35 6.13 -2.93 7.45
N VAL A 36 5.42 -2.21 6.56
CA VAL A 36 5.60 -0.76 6.38
C VAL A 36 5.28 -0.04 7.69
N PRO A 37 6.20 0.75 8.28
CA PRO A 37 5.93 1.42 9.54
C PRO A 37 4.83 2.48 9.37
N GLU A 38 3.98 2.63 10.39
CA GLU A 38 2.96 3.68 10.44
C GLU A 38 2.05 3.73 9.20
N TRP A 39 1.84 2.62 8.49
CA TRP A 39 0.97 2.62 7.31
C TRP A 39 -0.47 3.03 7.68
N THR A 40 -1.19 3.57 6.71
CA THR A 40 -2.61 3.97 6.86
C THR A 40 -3.50 3.30 5.82
N CYS A 41 -4.80 3.27 6.07
CA CYS A 41 -5.78 2.74 5.12
C CYS A 41 -5.61 3.41 3.74
N CYS A 42 -5.59 2.61 2.67
CA CYS A 42 -5.43 3.09 1.29
C CYS A 42 -6.63 3.89 0.75
N GLY A 43 -7.74 3.98 1.51
CA GLY A 43 -8.93 4.72 1.12
C GLY A 43 -9.75 4.08 0.01
N ALA A 44 -9.53 2.81 -0.32
CA ALA A 44 -10.15 2.15 -1.47
C ALA A 44 -11.69 2.21 -1.49
N THR A 45 -12.35 2.15 -0.32
CA THR A 45 -13.81 2.09 -0.24
C THR A 45 -14.49 3.45 -0.46
N SER A 46 -14.03 4.51 0.23
CA SER A 46 -14.80 5.75 0.32
C SER A 46 -14.06 6.98 -0.18
N ALA A 47 -12.72 7.02 -0.07
CA ALA A 47 -11.97 8.25 -0.34
C ALA A 47 -12.14 8.72 -1.79
N HIS A 48 -12.13 7.80 -2.75
CA HIS A 48 -12.29 8.11 -4.16
C HIS A 48 -13.66 8.69 -4.54
N SER A 49 -14.70 8.45 -3.73
CA SER A 49 -16.05 8.98 -3.95
C SER A 49 -16.29 10.32 -3.24
N ILE A 50 -15.49 10.62 -2.21
CA ILE A 50 -15.70 11.78 -1.32
C ILE A 50 -14.73 12.91 -1.67
N ASP A 51 -13.44 12.60 -1.86
CA ASP A 51 -12.40 13.60 -2.06
C ASP A 51 -11.26 13.04 -2.92
N ARG A 52 -11.06 13.67 -4.08
CA ARG A 52 -10.01 13.28 -5.03
C ARG A 52 -8.62 13.41 -4.42
N LEU A 53 -8.31 14.51 -3.71
CA LEU A 53 -7.01 14.71 -3.09
C LEU A 53 -6.74 13.62 -2.06
N LEU A 54 -7.71 13.33 -1.19
CA LEU A 54 -7.58 12.29 -0.18
C LEU A 54 -7.37 10.90 -0.80
N SER A 55 -8.04 10.62 -1.92
CA SER A 55 -7.92 9.35 -2.65
C SER A 55 -6.50 9.07 -3.18
N ILE A 56 -5.68 10.11 -3.34
CA ILE A 56 -4.29 10.02 -3.76
C ILE A 56 -3.35 10.16 -2.56
N ALA A 57 -3.58 11.13 -1.68
CA ALA A 57 -2.71 11.43 -0.54
C ALA A 57 -2.55 10.25 0.43
N LEU A 58 -3.64 9.50 0.70
CA LEU A 58 -3.60 8.34 1.60
C LEU A 58 -2.63 7.24 1.11
N PRO A 59 -2.73 6.73 -0.14
CA PRO A 59 -1.72 5.82 -0.66
C PRO A 59 -0.32 6.44 -0.80
N VAL A 60 -0.20 7.74 -1.17
CA VAL A 60 1.12 8.40 -1.28
C VAL A 60 1.85 8.39 0.06
N LYS A 61 1.15 8.64 1.18
CA LYS A 61 1.75 8.57 2.51
C LYS A 61 2.44 7.22 2.76
N ASN A 62 1.79 6.12 2.39
CA ASN A 62 2.37 4.78 2.52
C ASN A 62 3.55 4.57 1.57
N LEU A 63 3.47 5.06 0.32
CA LEU A 63 4.56 4.98 -0.65
C LEU A 63 5.80 5.74 -0.18
N LEU A 64 5.64 6.87 0.50
CA LEU A 64 6.75 7.62 1.08
C LEU A 64 7.44 6.84 2.21
N GLU A 65 6.69 6.11 3.04
CA GLU A 65 7.30 5.22 4.05
C GLU A 65 8.07 4.07 3.39
N VAL A 66 7.49 3.44 2.36
CA VAL A 66 8.19 2.42 1.57
C VAL A 66 9.46 2.97 0.93
N GLN A 67 9.42 4.20 0.42
CA GLN A 67 10.58 4.86 -0.17
C GLN A 67 11.71 5.04 0.86
N LYS A 68 11.39 5.37 2.12
CA LYS A 68 12.39 5.45 3.21
C LYS A 68 12.99 4.10 3.55
N MET A 69 12.24 3.01 3.40
CA MET A 69 12.73 1.64 3.58
C MET A 69 13.66 1.18 2.44
N ASN A 70 13.68 1.92 1.32
CA ASN A 70 14.45 1.58 0.11
C ASN A 70 14.16 0.15 -0.39
N GLN A 71 12.87 -0.21 -0.44
CA GLN A 71 12.38 -1.53 -0.82
C GLN A 71 11.22 -1.41 -1.82
N GLU A 72 10.93 -2.51 -2.52
CA GLU A 72 9.69 -2.62 -3.28
C GLU A 72 8.53 -3.00 -2.35
N MET A 73 7.32 -2.54 -2.70
CA MET A 73 6.11 -2.78 -1.90
C MET A 73 5.41 -4.07 -2.33
N LEU A 74 5.09 -4.95 -1.38
CA LEU A 74 4.20 -6.09 -1.58
C LEU A 74 2.81 -5.80 -1.00
N VAL A 75 1.77 -6.03 -1.82
CA VAL A 75 0.38 -5.80 -1.46
C VAL A 75 -0.49 -6.97 -1.93
N CYS A 76 -1.25 -7.58 -1.02
CA CYS A 76 -2.10 -8.74 -1.35
C CYS A 76 -3.50 -8.33 -1.82
N CYS A 77 -4.09 -7.31 -1.19
CA CYS A 77 -5.42 -6.84 -1.56
C CYS A 77 -5.40 -6.08 -2.90
N ALA A 78 -6.14 -6.57 -3.89
CA ALA A 78 -6.22 -5.97 -5.22
C ALA A 78 -6.70 -4.50 -5.20
N ALA A 79 -7.61 -4.16 -4.30
CA ALA A 79 -8.10 -2.79 -4.14
C ALA A 79 -6.99 -1.87 -3.60
N CYS A 80 -6.26 -2.33 -2.58
CA CYS A 80 -5.09 -1.62 -2.04
C CYS A 80 -4.01 -1.45 -3.12
N TYR A 81 -3.69 -2.50 -3.87
CA TYR A 81 -2.72 -2.46 -4.96
C TYR A 81 -3.11 -1.39 -5.99
N ASN A 82 -4.37 -1.40 -6.44
CA ASN A 82 -4.85 -0.45 -7.44
C ASN A 82 -4.71 1.01 -6.95
N ARG A 83 -5.05 1.29 -5.69
CA ARG A 83 -4.91 2.64 -5.12
C ARG A 83 -3.45 3.11 -5.06
N HIS A 84 -2.53 2.26 -4.58
CA HIS A 84 -1.10 2.60 -4.57
C HIS A 84 -0.53 2.75 -5.97
N ARG A 85 -0.92 1.89 -6.92
CA ARG A 85 -0.47 1.98 -8.32
C ARG A 85 -0.91 3.28 -8.98
N ILE A 86 -2.17 3.69 -8.79
CA ILE A 86 -2.69 4.96 -9.32
C ILE A 86 -1.97 6.14 -8.68
N ALA A 87 -1.82 6.14 -7.35
CA ALA A 87 -1.11 7.20 -6.64
C ALA A 87 0.34 7.32 -7.10
N ASN A 88 1.08 6.21 -7.22
CA ASN A 88 2.45 6.20 -7.72
C ASN A 88 2.53 6.78 -9.13
N ARG A 89 1.60 6.38 -10.02
CA ARG A 89 1.52 6.90 -11.38
C ARG A 89 1.25 8.41 -11.41
N VAL A 90 0.28 8.89 -10.62
CA VAL A 90 -0.03 10.33 -10.50
C VAL A 90 1.19 11.09 -9.99
N MET A 91 1.86 10.57 -8.96
CA MET A 91 3.09 11.16 -8.47
C MET A 91 4.17 11.20 -9.53
N GLN A 92 4.32 10.20 -10.41
CA GLN A 92 5.34 10.21 -11.46
C GLN A 92 5.00 11.13 -12.63
N GLU A 93 3.73 11.16 -13.06
CA GLU A 93 3.31 11.76 -14.34
C GLU A 93 2.65 13.15 -14.20
N ASN A 94 2.14 13.54 -13.04
CA ASN A 94 1.38 14.78 -12.86
C ASN A 94 2.01 15.72 -11.83
N GLU A 95 2.76 16.71 -12.32
CA GLU A 95 3.46 17.69 -11.48
C GLU A 95 2.50 18.58 -10.67
N GLU A 96 1.33 18.91 -11.22
CA GLU A 96 0.36 19.78 -10.55
C GLU A 96 -0.28 19.07 -9.34
N GLU A 97 -0.67 17.81 -9.49
CA GLU A 97 -1.18 16.99 -8.38
C GLU A 97 -0.08 16.72 -7.35
N ARG A 98 1.17 16.50 -7.80
CA ARG A 98 2.31 16.30 -6.89
C ARG A 98 2.54 17.52 -5.98
N LYS A 99 2.30 18.74 -6.46
CA LYS A 99 2.43 19.97 -5.66
C LYS A 99 1.34 20.14 -4.60
N LYS A 100 0.23 19.42 -4.70
CA LYS A 100 -0.92 19.50 -3.79
C LYS A 100 -0.83 18.50 -2.62
N ILE A 101 0.09 17.54 -2.70
CA ILE A 101 0.32 16.47 -1.73
C ILE A 101 1.63 16.74 -1.00
#